data_AF-A0A7X1ISE3-F1
#
_entry.id   AF-A0A7X1ISE3-F1
#
_cell.length_a   1.000
_cell.length_b   1.000
_cell.length_c   1.000
_cell.angle_alpha   90.00
_cell.angle_beta   90.00
_cell.angle_gamma   90.00
#
_symmetry.space_group_name_H-M   'P 1'
#
loop_
_entity.id
_entity.type
_entity.pdbx_description
1 polymer ?
#
loop_
_entity_poly.entity_id
_entity_poly.type
_entity_poly.pdbx_seq_one_letter_code
_entity_poly.pdbx_strand_id
1 'polypeptide(L)' 'MPFRSARYQGTFTPTELHILQMAFNRCCELLDRCPTTHEGREDLARIIIQTFESGKNSPEEIAAVAAKMELLKE' A
#
# COMPACT_ATOMS: atom_id res chain seq x y z
N MET A 1 5.68 9.72 -2.23
CA MET A 1 5.47 8.44 -1.51
C MET A 1 4.46 8.67 -0.40
N PRO A 2 3.30 7.99 -0.44
CA PRO A 2 2.16 8.28 0.44
C PRO A 2 2.46 8.05 1.94
N PHE A 3 3.23 7.01 2.27
CA PHE A 3 3.54 6.59 3.65
C PHE A 3 4.62 7.41 4.36
N ARG A 4 5.30 8.33 3.65
CA ARG A 4 6.34 9.18 4.23
C ARG A 4 5.79 10.45 4.90
N SER A 5 4.46 10.60 4.89
CA SER A 5 3.76 11.76 5.45
C SER A 5 3.70 11.64 6.97
N ALA A 6 3.97 12.73 7.69
CA ALA A 6 3.97 12.80 9.16
C ALA A 6 2.68 12.25 9.82
N ARG A 7 1.56 12.26 9.07
CA ARG A 7 0.27 11.66 9.47
C ARG A 7 0.32 10.16 9.79
N TYR A 8 1.32 9.41 9.29
CA TYR A 8 1.47 7.98 9.58
C TYR A 8 2.56 7.68 10.63
N GLN A 9 3.49 8.62 10.88
CA GLN A 9 4.59 8.44 11.83
C GLN A 9 4.15 8.43 13.30
N GLY A 10 2.90 8.82 13.61
CA GLY A 10 2.34 8.75 14.96
C GLY A 10 1.32 7.62 15.18
N THR A 11 0.86 6.96 14.12
CA THR A 11 -0.20 5.94 14.18
C THR A 11 0.36 4.53 14.00
N PHE A 12 1.41 4.38 13.19
CA PHE A 12 2.03 3.10 12.88
C PHE A 12 3.48 3.08 13.36
N THR A 13 3.93 1.95 13.89
CA THR A 13 5.34 1.75 14.25
C THR A 13 6.22 1.78 13.00
N PRO A 14 7.52 2.09 13.13
CA PRO A 14 8.44 2.07 11.98
C PRO A 14 8.48 0.73 11.24
N THR A 15 8.25 -0.39 11.96
CA THR A 15 8.14 -1.74 11.37
C THR A 15 6.90 -1.87 10.50
N GLU A 16 5.74 -1.41 10.97
CA GLU A 16 4.48 -1.44 10.21
C GLU A 16 4.56 -0.52 8.99
N LEU A 17 5.13 0.67 9.14
CA LEU A 17 5.40 1.56 8.02
C LEU A 17 6.27 0.90 6.96
N HIS A 18 7.27 0.11 7.38
CA HIS A 18 8.11 -0.64 6.46
C HIS A 18 7.32 -1.70 5.68
N ILE A 19 6.44 -2.44 6.36
CA ILE A 19 5.55 -3.44 5.73
C ILE A 19 4.61 -2.78 4.71
N LEU A 20 3.95 -1.67 5.09
CA LEU A 20 3.05 -0.92 4.22
C LEU A 20 3.78 -0.36 2.99
N GLN A 21 4.99 0.17 3.20
CA GLN A 21 5.84 0.69 2.13
C GLN A 21 6.30 -0.42 1.17
N MET A 22 6.68 -1.59 1.68
CA MET A 22 7.05 -2.75 0.87
C MET A 22 5.86 -3.27 0.05
N ALA A 23 4.68 -3.38 0.68
CA ALA A 23 3.46 -3.79 0.00
C ALA A 23 3.12 -2.85 -1.16
N PHE A 24 3.26 -1.53 -0.94
CA PHE A 24 3.01 -0.53 -1.97
C PHE A 24 3.98 -0.62 -3.15
N ASN A 25 5.28 -0.81 -2.88
CA ASN A 25 6.25 -1.01 -3.95
C ASN A 25 5.93 -2.28 -4.75
N ARG A 26 5.58 -3.40 -4.08
CA ARG A 26 5.17 -4.62 -4.78
C ARG A 26 3.89 -4.46 -5.57
N CYS A 27 2.91 -3.71 -5.08
CA CYS A 27 1.72 -3.36 -5.87
C CYS A 27 2.10 -2.64 -7.16
N CYS A 28 2.98 -1.64 -7.08
CA CYS A 28 3.41 -0.89 -8.24
C CYS A 28 4.14 -1.78 -9.26
N GLU A 29 4.97 -2.71 -8.80
CA GLU A 29 5.62 -3.70 -9.67
C GLU A 29 4.62 -4.68 -10.29
N LEU A 30 3.63 -5.16 -9.54
CA LEU A 30 2.60 -6.09 -10.04
C LEU A 30 1.69 -5.44 -11.10
N LEU A 31 1.41 -4.16 -10.95
CA LEU A 31 0.56 -3.40 -11.84
C LEU A 31 1.33 -2.73 -12.98
N ASP A 32 2.67 -2.88 -13.02
CA ASP A 32 3.59 -2.15 -13.90
C ASP A 32 3.32 -0.63 -13.89
N ARG A 33 2.95 -0.09 -12.71
CA ARG A 33 2.54 1.30 -12.50
C ARG A 33 3.61 2.09 -11.78
N CYS A 34 3.77 3.35 -12.16
CA CYS A 34 4.76 4.22 -11.52
C CYS A 34 4.27 4.72 -10.14
N PRO A 35 5.00 4.43 -9.04
CA PRO A 35 4.62 4.82 -7.67
C PRO A 35 4.57 6.34 -7.43
N THR A 36 5.14 7.13 -8.34
CA THR A 36 5.32 8.58 -8.23
C THR A 36 4.29 9.39 -9.01
N THR A 37 3.82 8.89 -10.16
CA THR A 37 2.92 9.62 -11.08
C THR A 37 1.49 9.09 -11.10
N HIS A 38 1.22 7.95 -10.47
CA HIS A 38 -0.12 7.37 -10.47
C HIS A 38 -1.07 8.14 -9.56
N GLU A 39 -2.17 8.65 -10.13
CA GLU A 39 -3.21 9.40 -9.43
C GLU A 39 -3.91 8.53 -8.36
N GLY A 40 -3.97 7.21 -8.58
CA GLY A 40 -4.50 6.20 -7.66
C GLY A 40 -3.57 5.84 -6.49
N ARG A 41 -2.36 6.41 -6.38
CA ARG A 41 -1.41 6.10 -5.30
C ARG A 41 -1.98 6.31 -3.89
N GLU A 42 -2.88 7.27 -3.70
CA GLU A 42 -3.52 7.52 -2.41
C GLU A 42 -4.63 6.50 -2.12
N ASP A 43 -5.33 6.04 -3.16
CA ASP A 43 -6.35 5.00 -3.06
C ASP A 43 -5.71 3.64 -2.78
N LEU A 44 -4.65 3.28 -3.52
CA LEU A 44 -3.78 2.13 -3.25
C LEU A 44 -3.24 2.16 -1.81
N ALA A 45 -2.75 3.30 -1.35
CA ALA A 45 -2.26 3.43 0.01
C ALA A 45 -3.35 3.18 1.06
N ARG A 46 -4.59 3.66 0.83
CA ARG A 46 -5.73 3.35 1.69
C ARG A 46 -6.07 1.86 1.69
N ILE A 47 -6.12 1.22 0.51
CA ILE A 47 -6.44 -0.21 0.41
C ILE A 47 -5.39 -1.05 1.15
N ILE A 48 -4.11 -0.69 1.02
CA ILE A 48 -3.00 -1.35 1.72
C ILE A 48 -3.15 -1.21 3.24
N ILE A 49 -3.46 -0.01 3.74
CA ILE A 49 -3.70 0.22 5.18
C ILE A 49 -4.90 -0.58 5.65
N GLN A 50 -6.03 -0.54 4.93
CA GLN A 50 -7.23 -1.28 5.30
C GLN A 50 -6.99 -2.79 5.31
N THR A 51 -6.19 -3.29 4.36
CA THR A 51 -5.81 -4.71 4.29
C THR A 51 -4.91 -5.11 5.45
N PHE A 52 -4.02 -4.20 5.86
CA PHE A 52 -3.16 -4.37 7.02
C PHE A 52 -3.96 -4.39 8.33
N GLU A 53 -4.87 -3.43 8.52
CA GLU A 53 -5.77 -3.36 9.67
C GLU A 53 -6.72 -4.57 9.77
N SER A 54 -7.04 -5.21 8.64
CA SER A 54 -7.78 -6.47 8.60
C SER A 54 -6.99 -7.67 9.17
N GLY A 55 -5.73 -7.48 9.58
CA GLY A 55 -4.88 -8.50 10.20
C GLY A 55 -3.83 -9.11 9.26
N LYS A 56 -3.74 -8.67 8.01
CA LYS A 56 -2.69 -9.14 7.09
C LYS A 56 -1.42 -8.35 7.34
N ASN A 57 -0.37 -9.02 7.80
CA ASN A 57 0.92 -8.40 8.09
C ASN A 57 1.98 -8.72 7.01
N SER A 58 1.63 -9.54 6.03
CA SER A 58 2.54 -9.97 4.97
C SER A 58 2.53 -8.96 3.81
N PRO A 59 3.67 -8.32 3.47
CA PRO A 59 3.71 -7.31 2.42
C PRO A 59 3.29 -7.86 1.05
N GLU A 60 3.59 -9.13 0.77
CA GLU A 60 3.19 -9.80 -0.48
C GLU A 60 1.67 -10.01 -0.57
N GLU A 61 1.03 -10.47 0.52
CA GLU A 61 -0.42 -10.66 0.53
C GLU A 61 -1.16 -9.33 0.43
N ILE A 62 -0.69 -8.32 1.17
CA ILE A 62 -1.26 -6.98 1.12
C ILE A 62 -1.16 -6.42 -0.30
N ALA A 63 0.01 -6.59 -0.94
CA ALA A 63 0.23 -6.16 -2.32
C ALA A 63 -0.69 -6.89 -3.32
N ALA A 64 -0.82 -8.21 -3.20
CA ALA A 64 -1.67 -8.99 -4.09
C ALA A 64 -3.16 -8.60 -3.95
N VAL A 65 -3.63 -8.39 -2.72
CA VAL A 65 -5.01 -7.94 -2.45
C VAL A 65 -5.22 -6.53 -2.99
N ALA A 66 -4.32 -5.60 -2.69
CA ALA A 66 -4.46 -4.22 -3.12
C ALA A 66 -4.38 -4.07 -4.64
N ALA A 67 -3.50 -4.83 -5.31
CA ALA A 67 -3.44 -4.88 -6.78
C ALA A 67 -4.74 -5.44 -7.38
N LYS A 68 -5.28 -6.53 -6.81
CA LYS A 68 -6.59 -7.06 -7.24
C LYS A 68 -7.72 -6.06 -7.06
N MET A 69 -7.76 -5.36 -5.93
CA MET A 69 -8.79 -4.36 -5.64
C MET A 69 -8.72 -3.17 -6.60
N GLU A 70 -7.52 -2.76 -7.00
CA GLU A 70 -7.35 -1.72 -8.01
C GLU A 70 -7.78 -2.19 -9.41
N LEU A 71 -7.40 -3.41 -9.81
CA LEU A 71 -7.84 -4.00 -11.09
C LEU A 71 -9.37 -4.21 -11.19
N LEU A 72 -10.04 -4.45 -10.06
CA LEU A 72 -11.50 -4.61 -10.00
C LEU A 72 -12.27 -3.28 -10.08
N LYS A 73 -11.58 -2.15 -9.91
CA LYS A 73 -12.19 -0.81 -10.01
C LYS A 73 -12.18 -0.25 -11.44
N GLU A 74 -11.49 -0.89 -12.38
CA GLU A 74 -11.43 -0.54 -13.81
C GLU A 74 -12.53 -1.19 -14.66
#